data_AF-A0A920S1Q5-F1
#
_entry.id   AF-A0A920S1Q5-F1
#
_cell.length_a   1.000
_cell.length_b   1.000
_cell.length_c   1.000
_cell.angle_alpha   90.00
_cell.angle_beta   90.00
_cell.angle_gamma   90.00
#
_symmetry.space_group_name_H-M   'P 1'
#
loop_
_entity.id
_entity.type
_entity.pdbx_description
1 polymer ?
#
loop_
_entity_poly.entity_id
_entity_poly.type
_entity_poly.pdbx_seq_one_letter_code
_entity_poly.pdbx_strand_id
1 'polypeptide(L)'
;MNRLIIGISGASGVIYGIRLLEMLKDVEDIETHLVVTNGGKLNISLETDFDLKDIEQMADVVHSDRNLGASIASGSFETTGMIIAPCSMKTLSAVVNSYAANLIVRAADVILKEKRQLIIIPRETPLHLGQQNSFIRPR
;
A
#
# COMPACT_ATOMS: atom_id res chain seq x y z
N MET A 1 6.72 12.30 -15.50
CA MET A 1 6.92 11.15 -14.60
C MET A 1 6.02 11.31 -13.39
N ASN A 2 4.89 10.60 -13.37
CA ASN A 2 3.95 10.54 -12.26
C ASN A 2 4.40 9.46 -11.26
N ARG A 3 4.61 9.81 -10.00
CA ARG A 3 5.02 8.84 -8.98
C ARG A 3 3.80 8.24 -8.28
N LEU A 4 3.70 6.92 -8.25
CA LEU A 4 2.59 6.20 -7.63
C LEU A 4 3.10 5.25 -6.55
N ILE A 5 2.54 5.36 -5.34
CA ILE A 5 2.89 4.46 -4.23
C ILE A 5 1.98 3.24 -4.26
N ILE A 6 2.56 2.05 -4.16
CA ILE A 6 1.86 0.77 -4.11
C ILE A 6 2.17 0.09 -2.78
N GLY A 7 1.16 -0.07 -1.93
CA GLY A 7 1.25 -0.75 -0.65
C GLY A 7 0.61 -2.13 -0.71
N ILE A 8 1.36 -3.18 -0.39
CA ILE A 8 0.84 -4.54 -0.22
C ILE A 8 0.84 -4.89 1.28
N SER A 9 -0.34 -5.00 1.87
CA SER A 9 -0.49 -5.30 3.30
C SER A 9 -0.94 -6.75 3.56
N GLY A 10 -0.89 -7.19 4.82
CA GLY A 10 -1.24 -8.56 5.23
C GLY A 10 -2.73 -8.86 5.24
N ALA A 11 -3.39 -8.79 4.09
CA ALA A 11 -4.71 -9.37 3.86
C ALA A 11 -4.63 -10.36 2.71
N SER A 12 -5.60 -11.28 2.65
CA SER A 12 -5.69 -12.17 1.49
C SER A 12 -5.99 -11.40 0.20
N GLY A 13 -5.60 -11.96 -0.93
CA GLY A 13 -5.72 -11.34 -2.24
C GLY A 13 -4.50 -10.52 -2.64
N VAL A 14 -3.30 -10.94 -2.22
CA VAL A 14 -2.02 -10.29 -2.62
C VAL A 14 -1.83 -10.24 -4.13
N ILE A 15 -2.49 -11.14 -4.87
CA ILE A 15 -2.53 -11.14 -6.33
C ILE A 15 -3.02 -9.82 -6.93
N TYR A 16 -3.90 -9.07 -6.26
CA TYR A 16 -4.36 -7.77 -6.75
C TYR A 16 -3.22 -6.74 -6.81
N GLY A 17 -2.36 -6.72 -5.79
CA GLY A 17 -1.17 -5.86 -5.76
C GLY A 17 -0.12 -6.27 -6.79
N ILE A 18 0.08 -7.58 -6.96
CA ILE A 18 1.02 -8.13 -7.94
C ILE A 18 0.58 -7.80 -9.37
N ARG A 19 -0.68 -8.10 -9.73
CA ARG A 19 -1.21 -7.78 -11.07
C ARG A 19 -1.22 -6.27 -11.35
N LEU A 20 -1.44 -5.45 -10.32
CA LEU A 20 -1.33 -4.00 -10.46
C LEU A 20 0.09 -3.57 -10.84
N LEU A 21 1.12 -4.13 -10.20
CA LEU A 21 2.52 -3.84 -10.55
C LEU A 21 2.86 -4.31 -11.97
N GLU A 22 2.46 -5.53 -12.34
CA GLU A 22 2.67 -6.05 -13.70
C GLU A 22 2.08 -5.13 -14.76
N MET A 23 0.86 -4.65 -14.57
CA MET A 23 0.20 -3.75 -15.52
C MET A 23 0.83 -2.36 -15.57
N LEU A 24 1.36 -1.87 -14.44
CA LEU A 24 1.99 -0.55 -14.37
C LEU A 24 3.42 -0.53 -14.93
N LYS A 25 4.10 -1.69 -14.94
CA LYS A 25 5.47 -1.83 -15.45
C LYS A 25 5.61 -1.36 -16.90
N ASP A 26 4.57 -1.54 -17.71
CA ASP A 26 4.58 -1.17 -19.14
C ASP A 26 4.09 0.28 -19.38
N VAL A 27 3.85 1.06 -18.33
CA VAL A 27 3.35 2.45 -18.44
C VAL A 27 4.50 3.44 -18.25
N GLU A 28 5.04 3.97 -19.35
CA GLU A 28 6.28 4.79 -19.37
C GLU A 28 6.26 6.05 -18.49
N ASP A 29 5.09 6.66 -18.22
CA ASP A 29 5.00 7.89 -17.43
C ASP A 29 4.69 7.64 -15.94
N ILE A 30 4.77 6.39 -15.45
CA ILE A 30 4.53 6.05 -14.05
C ILE A 30 5.81 5.47 -13.42
N GLU A 31 6.28 6.12 -12.35
CA GLU A 31 7.34 5.60 -11.46
C GLU A 31 6.68 5.01 -10.21
N THR A 32 6.84 3.70 -10.02
CA THR A 32 6.20 2.94 -8.94
C THR A 32 7.08 2.83 -7.70
N HIS A 33 6.49 3.13 -6.55
CA HIS A 33 7.12 3.02 -5.23
C HIS A 33 6.44 1.92 -4.42
N LEU A 34 7.05 0.73 -4.36
CA LEU A 34 6.51 -0.44 -3.68
C LEU A 34 6.88 -0.46 -2.19
N VAL A 35 5.90 -0.80 -1.36
CA VAL A 35 6.10 -1.17 0.05
C VAL A 35 5.31 -2.45 0.35
N VAL A 36 5.97 -3.46 0.88
CA VAL A 36 5.31 -4.73 1.30
C VAL A 36 5.51 -4.96 2.78
N THR A 37 4.41 -5.05 3.55
CA THR A 37 4.49 -5.38 4.98
C THR A 37 4.91 -6.84 5.21
N ASN A 38 5.42 -7.17 6.39
CA ASN A 38 5.73 -8.56 6.75
C ASN A 38 4.52 -9.52 6.57
N GLY A 39 3.30 -9.07 6.88
CA GLY A 39 2.09 -9.88 6.63
C GLY A 39 1.80 -10.04 5.14
N GLY A 40 2.08 -9.04 4.32
CA GLY A 40 1.96 -9.13 2.85
C GLY A 40 2.97 -10.13 2.27
N LYS A 41 4.23 -10.09 2.74
CA LYS A 41 5.27 -11.06 2.35
C LYS A 41 4.88 -12.49 2.68
N LEU A 42 4.33 -12.71 3.86
CA LEU A 42 3.81 -14.03 4.25
C LEU A 42 2.68 -14.48 3.33
N ASN A 43 1.71 -13.62 3.04
CA ASN A 43 0.58 -13.97 2.18
C ASN A 43 1.02 -14.23 0.73
N ILE A 44 2.03 -13.53 0.21
CA ILE A 44 2.62 -13.82 -1.11
C ILE A 44 3.09 -15.29 -1.16
N SER A 45 3.84 -15.73 -0.15
CA SER A 45 4.33 -17.11 -0.08
C SER A 45 3.26 -18.17 0.16
N LEU A 46 2.10 -17.78 0.71
CA LEU A 46 1.01 -18.71 1.03
C LEU A 46 -0.04 -18.80 -0.09
N GLU A 47 -0.26 -17.72 -0.83
CA GLU A 47 -1.38 -17.58 -1.77
C GLU A 47 -0.95 -17.64 -3.23
N THR A 48 0.35 -17.57 -3.53
CA THR A 48 0.86 -17.43 -4.90
C THR A 48 2.17 -18.18 -5.12
N ASP A 49 2.49 -18.45 -6.38
CA ASP A 49 3.76 -19.04 -6.80
C ASP A 49 4.86 -17.99 -7.06
N PHE A 50 4.61 -16.70 -6.76
CA PHE A 50 5.58 -15.63 -6.97
C PHE A 50 6.64 -15.60 -5.86
N ASP A 51 7.91 -15.40 -6.25
CA ASP A 51 8.94 -14.96 -5.32
C ASP A 51 8.77 -13.46 -5.04
N LEU A 52 9.00 -13.05 -3.79
CA LEU A 52 9.03 -11.65 -3.41
C LEU A 52 10.02 -10.83 -4.27
N LYS A 53 11.17 -11.42 -4.63
CA LYS A 53 12.18 -10.76 -5.48
C LYS A 53 11.67 -10.45 -6.88
N ASP A 54 10.82 -11.30 -7.43
CA ASP A 54 10.26 -11.10 -8.77
C ASP A 54 9.26 -9.94 -8.73
N ILE A 55 8.45 -9.86 -7.67
CA ILE A 55 7.53 -8.75 -7.43
C ILE A 55 8.29 -7.44 -7.21
N GLU A 56 9.38 -7.47 -6.44
CA GLU A 56 10.22 -6.30 -6.18
C GLU A 56 10.86 -5.76 -7.48
N GLN A 57 11.19 -6.64 -8.45
CA GLN A 57 11.71 -6.25 -9.77
C GLN A 57 10.65 -5.67 -10.72
N MET A 58 9.35 -5.82 -10.39
CA MET A 58 8.28 -5.17 -11.16
C MET A 58 8.11 -3.70 -10.81
N ALA A 59 8.69 -3.24 -9.69
CA ALA A 59 8.61 -1.85 -9.25
C ALA A 59 9.91 -1.09 -9.52
N ASP A 60 9.79 0.22 -9.74
CA ASP A 60 10.96 1.08 -9.97
C ASP A 60 11.75 1.33 -8.69
N VAL A 61 11.05 1.48 -7.56
CA VAL A 61 11.65 1.70 -6.24
C VAL A 61 10.98 0.85 -5.18
N VAL A 62 11.75 0.08 -4.43
CA VAL A 62 11.27 -0.73 -3.30
C VAL A 62 11.71 -0.13 -1.98
N HIS A 63 10.77 0.03 -1.05
CA HIS A 63 11.04 0.54 0.30
C HIS A 63 10.73 -0.51 1.36
N SER A 64 11.59 -0.57 2.39
CA SER A 64 11.32 -1.36 3.59
C SER A 64 10.14 -0.78 4.37
N ASP A 65 9.21 -1.64 4.83
CA ASP A 65 8.06 -1.23 5.64
C ASP A 65 8.45 -0.59 6.99
N ARG A 66 9.69 -0.80 7.43
CA ARG A 66 10.26 -0.21 8.66
C ARG A 66 10.98 1.13 8.43
N ASN A 67 11.26 1.51 7.19
CA ASN A 67 12.01 2.73 6.90
C ASN A 67 11.09 3.96 6.87
N LEU A 68 10.78 4.52 8.05
CA LEU A 68 9.99 5.76 8.15
C LEU A 68 10.70 7.01 7.61
N GLY A 69 12.00 6.92 7.29
CA GLY A 69 12.78 7.99 6.67
C GLY A 69 12.80 7.93 5.13
N ALA A 70 12.06 7.01 4.51
CA ALA A 70 11.95 6.91 3.06
C ALA A 70 11.33 8.17 2.44
N SER A 71 11.63 8.45 1.17
CA SER A 71 11.14 9.64 0.46
C SER A 71 9.61 9.78 0.50
N ILE A 72 8.90 8.66 0.35
CA ILE A 72 7.43 8.59 0.36
C ILE A 72 6.80 8.91 1.74
N ALA A 73 7.60 9.05 2.79
CA ALA A 73 7.16 9.51 4.11
C ALA A 73 7.19 11.05 4.26
N SER A 74 7.57 11.79 3.21
CA SER A 74 7.59 13.24 3.16
C SER A 74 6.56 13.80 2.17
N GLY A 75 5.84 14.85 2.58
CA GLY A 75 4.92 15.57 1.70
C GLY A 75 5.61 16.36 0.58
N SER A 76 6.86 16.77 0.79
CA SER A 76 7.66 17.44 -0.24
C SER A 76 8.05 16.51 -1.39
N PHE A 77 7.97 15.19 -1.19
CA PHE A 77 8.13 14.23 -2.27
C PHE A 77 6.81 14.13 -3.03
N GLU A 78 6.76 14.75 -4.21
CA GLU A 78 5.53 14.79 -5.02
C GLU A 78 5.20 13.42 -5.61
N THR A 79 4.01 12.95 -5.26
CA THR A 79 3.39 11.72 -5.75
C THR A 79 1.98 12.04 -6.22
N THR A 80 1.51 11.34 -7.24
CA THR A 80 0.16 11.50 -7.79
C THR A 80 -0.89 10.88 -6.86
N GLY A 81 -0.51 9.84 -6.11
CA GLY A 81 -1.38 9.17 -5.17
C GLY A 81 -0.76 7.91 -4.59
N MET A 82 -1.62 7.11 -3.96
CA MET A 82 -1.26 5.83 -3.38
C MET A 82 -2.39 4.82 -3.51
N ILE A 83 -2.03 3.56 -3.75
CA ILE A 83 -2.94 2.42 -3.77
C ILE A 83 -2.47 1.40 -2.73
N ILE A 84 -3.38 0.93 -1.87
CA ILE A 84 -3.11 -0.18 -0.94
C ILE A 84 -3.92 -1.40 -1.37
N ALA A 85 -3.24 -2.42 -1.92
CA ALA A 85 -3.83 -3.58 -2.57
C ALA A 85 -3.07 -4.88 -2.24
N PRO A 86 -3.62 -5.79 -1.41
CA PRO A 86 -4.80 -5.64 -0.58
C PRO A 86 -4.50 -4.85 0.71
N CYS A 87 -5.56 -4.35 1.35
CA CYS A 87 -5.52 -3.66 2.64
C CYS A 87 -6.12 -4.53 3.75
N SER A 88 -5.33 -4.81 4.79
CA SER A 88 -5.81 -5.45 6.01
C SER A 88 -6.62 -4.50 6.86
N MET A 89 -7.57 -5.01 7.65
CA MET A 89 -8.33 -4.20 8.61
C MET A 89 -7.41 -3.51 9.63
N LYS A 90 -6.28 -4.14 9.99
CA LYS A 90 -5.24 -3.52 10.84
C LYS A 90 -4.63 -2.29 10.16
N THR A 91 -4.23 -2.41 8.90
CA THR A 91 -3.66 -1.30 8.13
C THR A 91 -4.69 -0.20 7.93
N LEU A 92 -5.92 -0.54 7.53
CA LEU A 92 -7.02 0.43 7.36
C LEU A 92 -7.28 1.19 8.66
N SER A 93 -7.41 0.48 9.78
CA SER A 93 -7.62 1.10 11.10
C SER A 93 -6.46 2.03 11.48
N ALA A 94 -5.22 1.63 11.20
CA ALA A 94 -4.05 2.47 11.46
C ALA A 94 -4.04 3.75 10.60
N VAL A 95 -4.42 3.65 9.31
CA VAL A 95 -4.56 4.82 8.42
C VAL A 95 -5.64 5.78 8.94
N VAL A 96 -6.82 5.25 9.30
CA VAL A 96 -7.95 6.07 9.79
C VAL A 96 -7.64 6.80 11.09
N ASN A 97 -6.76 6.24 11.93
CA ASN A 97 -6.36 6.85 13.20
C ASN A 97 -4.99 7.56 13.11
N SER A 98 -4.43 7.75 11.90
CA SER A 98 -3.08 8.31 11.68
C SER A 98 -2.00 7.68 12.55
N TYR A 99 -2.13 6.38 12.85
CA TYR A 99 -1.16 5.64 13.66
C TYR A 99 -0.05 5.10 12.77
N ALA A 100 0.94 5.97 12.48
CA ALA A 100 2.07 5.73 11.56
C ALA A 100 3.08 4.67 12.07
N ALA A 101 2.60 3.46 12.36
CA ALA A 101 3.39 2.35 12.88
C ALA A 101 4.33 1.70 11.85
N ASN A 102 4.11 1.96 10.57
CA ASN A 102 4.96 1.49 9.48
C ASN A 102 4.89 2.47 8.28
N LEU A 103 5.73 2.23 7.29
CA LEU A 103 5.86 3.09 6.13
C LEU A 103 4.58 3.18 5.28
N ILE A 104 3.80 2.10 5.13
CA ILE A 104 2.52 2.15 4.41
C ILE A 104 1.58 3.16 5.07
N VAL A 105 1.42 3.07 6.39
CA VAL A 105 0.50 3.97 7.12
C VAL A 105 1.04 5.39 7.11
N ARG A 106 2.36 5.58 7.25
CA ARG A 106 2.97 6.91 7.19
C ARG A 106 2.83 7.56 5.80
N ALA A 107 3.04 6.80 4.74
CA ALA A 107 2.86 7.28 3.37
C ALA A 107 1.38 7.63 3.12
N ALA A 108 0.44 6.79 3.56
CA ALA A 108 -0.99 7.09 3.45
C ALA A 108 -1.40 8.37 4.20
N ASP A 109 -0.84 8.59 5.40
CA ASP A 109 -1.05 9.83 6.18
C ASP A 109 -0.51 11.07 5.43
N VAL A 110 0.62 10.95 4.75
CA VAL A 110 1.14 12.00 3.85
C VAL A 110 0.21 12.22 2.65
N ILE A 111 -0.28 11.16 2.02
CA ILE A 111 -1.20 11.27 0.87
C ILE A 111 -2.47 12.02 1.28
N LEU A 112 -3.04 11.68 2.43
CA LEU A 112 -4.24 12.34 2.95
C LEU A 112 -3.98 13.80 3.32
N LYS A 113 -2.90 14.11 4.07
CA LYS A 113 -2.61 15.49 4.49
C LYS A 113 -2.31 16.42 3.31
N GLU A 114 -1.68 15.90 2.25
CA GLU A 114 -1.40 16.63 1.01
C GLU A 114 -2.59 16.63 0.03
N LYS A 115 -3.75 16.09 0.44
CA LYS A 115 -4.98 15.99 -0.37
C LYS A 115 -4.77 15.28 -1.71
N ARG A 116 -3.91 14.27 -1.72
CA ARG A 116 -3.65 13.38 -2.87
C ARG A 116 -4.59 12.19 -2.81
N GLN A 117 -4.77 11.52 -3.95
CA GLN A 117 -5.70 10.41 -4.03
C GLN A 117 -5.13 9.16 -3.32
N LEU A 118 -5.88 8.65 -2.34
CA LEU A 118 -5.62 7.37 -1.68
C LEU A 118 -6.71 6.36 -2.07
N ILE A 119 -6.32 5.29 -2.75
CA ILE A 119 -7.19 4.15 -3.04
C ILE A 119 -6.82 3.02 -2.08
N ILE A 120 -7.83 2.43 -1.44
CA ILE A 120 -7.65 1.31 -0.53
C ILE A 120 -8.52 0.16 -1.04
N ILE A 121 -7.98 -1.06 -1.06
CA ILE A 121 -8.71 -2.27 -1.43
C ILE A 121 -8.79 -3.20 -0.20
N PRO A 122 -9.75 -2.97 0.72
CA PRO A 122 -9.84 -3.76 1.93
C PRO A 122 -10.40 -5.14 1.62
N ARG A 123 -9.75 -6.20 2.14
CA ARG A 123 -10.23 -7.58 1.98
C ARG A 123 -10.53 -8.17 3.35
N GLU A 124 -11.82 -8.25 3.68
CA GLU A 124 -12.32 -8.92 4.86
C GLU A 124 -13.80 -9.30 4.69
N THR A 125 -14.21 -10.44 5.24
CA THR A 125 -15.62 -10.84 5.34
C THR A 125 -15.83 -11.94 6.38
N PRO A 126 -16.90 -11.88 7.21
CA PRO A 126 -17.83 -10.77 7.38
C PRO A 126 -17.20 -9.59 8.16
N LEU A 127 -17.79 -8.40 8.06
CA LEU A 127 -17.32 -7.22 8.79
C LEU A 127 -18.06 -7.06 10.13
N HIS A 128 -17.31 -6.90 11.22
CA HIS A 128 -17.88 -6.47 12.50
C HIS A 128 -17.95 -4.93 12.60
N LEU A 129 -18.72 -4.40 13.55
CA LEU A 129 -19.01 -2.96 13.67
C LEU A 129 -17.73 -2.07 13.75
N GLY A 130 -16.73 -2.50 14.52
CA GLY A 130 -15.45 -1.79 14.60
C GLY A 130 -14.72 -1.65 13.26
N GLN A 131 -14.78 -2.66 12.40
CA GLN A 131 -14.22 -2.58 11.04
C GLN A 131 -15.04 -1.64 10.17
N GLN A 132 -16.37 -1.75 10.20
CA GLN A 132 -17.28 -0.88 9.43
C GLN A 132 -17.06 0.61 9.74
N ASN A 133 -16.86 0.96 11.02
CA ASN A 133 -16.58 2.33 11.43
C ASN A 133 -15.28 2.91 10.83
N SER A 134 -14.34 2.06 10.41
CA SER A 134 -13.10 2.52 9.76
C SER A 134 -13.35 3.02 8.34
N PHE A 135 -14.39 2.56 7.65
CA PHE A 135 -14.71 2.99 6.28
C PHE A 135 -15.40 4.35 6.21
N ILE A 136 -16.08 4.78 7.27
CA ILE A 136 -16.95 5.97 7.27
C ILE A 136 -16.16 7.26 7.61
N ARG A 137 -14.89 7.12 7.99
CA ARG A 137 -14.06 8.23 8.52
C ARG A 137 -13.09 8.95 7.56
N PRO A 138 -13.00 8.70 6.25
CA PRO A 138 -12.05 9.47 5.44
C PRO A 138 -12.61 10.89 5.19
N ARG A 139 -12.06 11.89 5.88
CA ARG A 139 -12.10 13.30 5.49
C ARG A 139 -10.69 13.81 5.26
#